data_AF-A0A4T0WWX6-F1
#
_entry.id   AF-A0A4T0WWX6-F1
#
_cell.length_a   1.000
_cell.length_b   1.000
_cell.length_c   1.000
_cell.angle_alpha   90.00
_cell.angle_beta   90.00
_cell.angle_gamma   90.00
#
_symmetry.space_group_name_H-M   'P 1'
#
loop_
_entity.id
_entity.type
_entity.pdbx_description
1 polymer ?
#
loop_
_entity_poly.entity_id
_entity_poly.type
_entity_poly.pdbx_seq_one_letter_code
_entity_poly.pdbx_strand_id
1 'polypeptide(L)'
;MPVELLMRPLMRPLILVKSIVLSPHRRSSRYIPHYIDLDESKCSEYAYRKRFGTGSKIWDVYDTKAEGSGPMGPTSQKKSLFWFSRSRAVKGAYKMYSAQIRHTGTKGEDEPVATCRAGLRSNVLLIRAPDAPVAELGWHPINHKVDALDAYRLFTLADGNTYQWTTEGKFLEKVKNVGEKESEVRERIARVVPAGAVGFNLIVDESKIPREIALCSALCSWVDQWNTNLSLGGIYWGRQPSHTRWKRD
;
A
#
# COMPACT_ATOMS: atom_id res chain seq x y z
N MET A 1 -15.37 -14.97 -8.32
CA MET A 1 -15.91 -13.61 -8.06
C MET A 1 -17.33 -13.54 -7.44
N PRO A 2 -18.23 -14.55 -7.47
CA PRO A 2 -19.56 -14.40 -6.87
C PRO A 2 -19.60 -14.55 -5.33
N VAL A 3 -18.81 -15.47 -4.78
CA VAL A 3 -18.85 -15.80 -3.34
C VAL A 3 -18.44 -14.64 -2.45
N GLU A 4 -17.38 -13.88 -2.78
CA GLU A 4 -16.98 -12.71 -1.97
C GLU A 4 -18.05 -11.61 -1.95
N LEU A 5 -18.79 -11.43 -3.05
CA LEU A 5 -19.84 -10.43 -3.13
C LEU A 5 -21.07 -10.84 -2.32
N LEU A 6 -21.40 -12.13 -2.34
CA LEU A 6 -22.46 -12.76 -1.53
C LEU A 6 -22.11 -12.80 -0.04
N MET A 7 -20.86 -13.06 0.32
CA MET A 7 -20.42 -13.21 1.71
C MET A 7 -20.06 -11.88 2.37
N ARG A 8 -19.79 -10.83 1.60
CA ARG A 8 -19.51 -9.46 2.10
C ARG A 8 -20.49 -8.93 3.15
N PRO A 9 -21.83 -9.00 2.96
CA PRO A 9 -22.79 -8.52 3.95
C PRO A 9 -22.73 -9.29 5.27
N LEU A 10 -22.26 -10.54 5.26
CA LEU A 10 -22.21 -11.42 6.44
C LEU A 10 -20.85 -11.38 7.14
N MET A 11 -19.75 -11.35 6.36
CA MET A 11 -18.40 -11.30 6.89
C MET A 11 -18.04 -9.96 7.53
N ARG A 12 -18.52 -8.84 6.96
CA ARG A 12 -18.24 -7.50 7.49
C ARG A 12 -18.72 -7.30 8.94
N PRO A 13 -19.99 -7.61 9.29
CA PRO A 13 -20.46 -7.47 10.66
C PRO A 13 -19.75 -8.45 11.61
N LEU A 14 -19.45 -9.68 11.18
CA LEU A 14 -18.71 -10.64 12.03
C LEU A 14 -17.32 -10.15 12.42
N ILE A 15 -16.56 -9.61 11.46
CA ILE A 15 -15.24 -9.03 11.72
C ILE A 15 -15.35 -7.80 12.63
N LEU A 16 -16.39 -6.97 12.44
CA LEU A 16 -16.67 -5.81 13.29
C LEU A 16 -16.98 -6.21 14.73
N VAL A 17 -17.87 -7.19 14.94
CA VAL A 17 -18.18 -7.71 16.29
C VAL A 17 -16.93 -8.27 16.96
N LYS A 18 -16.15 -9.09 16.24
CA LYS A 18 -14.87 -9.60 16.75
C LYS A 18 -13.94 -8.46 17.17
N SER A 19 -13.88 -7.38 16.39
CA SER A 19 -13.03 -6.24 16.72
C SER A 19 -13.49 -5.45 17.95
N ILE A 20 -14.81 -5.30 18.15
CA ILE A 20 -15.38 -4.64 19.34
C ILE A 20 -15.10 -5.48 20.58
N VAL A 21 -15.30 -6.80 20.51
CA VAL A 21 -15.07 -7.71 21.64
C VAL A 21 -13.59 -7.75 22.03
N LEU A 22 -12.67 -7.69 21.06
CA LEU A 22 -11.24 -7.71 21.35
C LEU A 22 -10.68 -6.35 21.75
N SER A 23 -11.35 -5.24 21.43
CA SER A 23 -10.89 -3.86 21.68
C SER A 23 -10.47 -3.57 23.14
N PRO A 24 -11.19 -4.01 24.19
CA PRO A 24 -10.78 -3.82 25.58
C PRO A 24 -9.47 -4.53 25.93
N HIS A 25 -9.29 -5.76 25.45
CA HIS A 25 -8.05 -6.53 25.64
C HIS A 25 -6.86 -5.88 24.92
N ARG A 26 -7.09 -5.16 23.81
CA ARG A 26 -6.03 -4.42 23.11
C ARG A 26 -5.50 -3.27 23.96
N ARG A 27 -6.41 -2.47 24.52
CA ARG A 27 -6.07 -1.32 25.37
C ARG A 27 -5.34 -1.71 26.66
N SER A 28 -5.58 -2.91 27.19
CA SER A 28 -4.94 -3.39 28.41
C SER A 28 -3.62 -4.13 28.18
N SER A 29 -3.25 -4.43 26.93
CA SER A 29 -2.01 -5.16 26.65
C SER A 29 -0.79 -4.23 26.82
N ARG A 30 0.19 -4.68 27.61
CA ARG A 30 1.50 -3.99 27.78
C ARG A 30 2.51 -4.36 26.68
N TYR A 31 2.03 -4.54 25.47
CA TYR A 31 2.89 -4.92 24.36
C TYR A 31 3.61 -3.68 23.82
N ILE A 32 4.93 -3.64 23.98
CA ILE A 32 5.80 -2.54 23.55
C ILE A 32 6.89 -3.15 22.67
N PRO A 33 6.73 -3.15 21.33
CA PRO A 33 7.77 -3.65 20.44
C PRO A 33 8.93 -2.67 20.35
N HIS A 34 10.11 -3.19 20.01
CA HIS A 34 11.28 -2.35 19.79
C HIS A 34 11.25 -1.76 18.37
N TYR A 35 11.26 -0.43 18.26
CA TYR A 35 11.24 0.27 16.97
C TYR A 35 12.63 0.73 16.56
N ILE A 36 12.96 0.49 15.28
CA ILE A 36 14.10 1.13 14.61
C ILE A 36 13.50 2.13 13.63
N ASP A 37 13.84 3.41 13.82
CA ASP A 37 13.29 4.50 13.01
C ASP A 37 13.89 4.55 11.61
N LEU A 38 13.12 5.18 10.70
CA LEU A 38 13.50 5.35 9.31
C LEU A 38 14.59 6.43 9.20
N ASP A 39 15.71 6.08 8.59
CA ASP A 39 16.75 7.04 8.22
C ASP A 39 16.36 7.74 6.90
N GLU A 40 15.64 8.87 7.02
CA GLU A 40 15.11 9.62 5.88
C GLU A 40 16.21 10.10 4.91
N SER A 41 17.45 10.24 5.38
CA SER A 41 18.58 10.72 4.56
C SER A 41 18.94 9.76 3.42
N LYS A 42 18.76 8.45 3.63
CA LYS A 42 19.08 7.39 2.66
C LYS A 42 17.91 6.97 1.79
N CYS A 43 16.72 7.52 2.06
CA CYS A 43 15.50 7.12 1.37
C CYS A 43 15.32 7.84 0.04
N SER A 44 14.72 7.18 -0.94
CA SER A 44 14.13 7.81 -2.12
C SER A 44 12.71 8.28 -1.80
N GLU A 45 12.22 9.31 -2.51
CA GLU A 45 10.86 9.82 -2.33
C GLU A 45 10.11 9.85 -3.67
N TYR A 46 8.89 9.30 -3.63
CA TYR A 46 8.02 9.13 -4.78
C TYR A 46 6.67 9.81 -4.55
N ALA A 47 6.28 10.72 -5.44
CA ALA A 47 4.98 11.37 -5.41
C ALA A 47 3.95 10.60 -6.25
N TYR A 48 2.92 10.06 -5.59
CA TYR A 48 1.71 9.54 -6.22
C TYR A 48 0.72 10.66 -6.48
N ARG A 49 0.32 10.85 -7.74
CA ARG A 49 -0.67 11.86 -8.11
C ARG A 49 -1.73 11.28 -9.05
N LYS A 50 -2.98 11.65 -8.85
CA LYS A 50 -4.06 11.33 -9.80
C LYS A 50 -3.83 12.08 -11.11
N ARG A 51 -3.97 11.39 -12.23
CA ARG A 51 -3.94 12.06 -13.53
C ARG A 51 -5.19 12.91 -13.71
N PHE A 52 -4.99 14.18 -14.05
CA PHE A 52 -6.07 15.14 -14.27
C PHE A 52 -7.10 14.60 -15.30
N GLY A 53 -8.38 14.83 -15.06
CA GLY A 53 -9.48 14.35 -15.90
C GLY A 53 -9.81 12.85 -15.80
N THR A 54 -8.95 12.01 -15.19
CA THR A 54 -9.19 10.56 -15.11
C THR A 54 -9.78 10.08 -13.78
N GLY A 55 -9.86 10.98 -12.78
CA GLY A 55 -10.31 10.65 -11.43
C GLY A 55 -9.36 9.67 -10.74
N SER A 56 -9.91 8.61 -10.13
CA SER A 56 -9.13 7.54 -9.47
C SER A 56 -8.79 6.36 -10.39
N LYS A 57 -8.85 6.56 -11.71
CA LYS A 57 -8.57 5.51 -12.69
C LYS A 57 -7.09 5.38 -12.99
N ILE A 58 -6.35 6.49 -13.00
CA ILE A 58 -4.92 6.49 -13.31
C ILE A 58 -4.16 7.26 -12.23
N TRP A 59 -3.11 6.61 -11.72
CA TRP A 59 -2.16 7.20 -10.79
C TRP A 59 -0.80 7.27 -11.46
N ASP A 60 -0.22 8.46 -11.51
CA ASP A 60 1.14 8.67 -11.98
C ASP A 60 2.08 8.74 -10.78
N VAL A 61 3.24 8.12 -10.89
CA VAL A 61 4.31 8.14 -9.89
C VAL A 61 5.48 8.92 -10.44
N TYR A 62 5.93 9.88 -9.65
CA TYR A 62 7.04 10.75 -9.98
C TYR A 62 8.13 10.65 -8.91
N ASP A 63 9.38 10.82 -9.32
CA ASP A 63 10.47 11.11 -8.40
C ASP A 63 10.38 12.57 -7.95
N THR A 64 10.52 12.84 -6.65
CA THR A 64 10.57 14.20 -6.11
C THR A 64 11.99 14.76 -6.01
N LYS A 65 13.02 13.91 -6.06
CA LYS A 65 14.43 14.30 -5.98
C LYS A 65 15.07 14.59 -7.34
N ALA A 66 14.37 14.32 -8.44
CA ALA A 66 14.87 14.57 -9.79
C ALA A 66 14.99 16.08 -10.11
N GLU A 67 15.91 16.45 -11.02
CA GLU A 67 16.11 17.85 -11.39
C GLU A 67 14.83 18.50 -11.96
N GLY A 68 14.42 19.60 -11.33
CA GLY A 68 13.21 20.34 -11.70
C GLY A 68 11.88 19.68 -11.27
N SER A 69 11.89 18.68 -10.38
CA SER A 69 10.68 18.22 -9.68
C SER A 69 10.51 18.94 -8.35
N GLY A 70 9.34 19.53 -8.12
CA GLY A 70 8.96 20.04 -6.81
C GLY A 70 8.46 18.93 -5.87
N PRO A 71 8.01 19.28 -4.65
CA PRO A 71 7.47 18.32 -3.66
C PRO A 71 6.20 17.58 -4.12
N MET A 72 5.61 18.01 -5.23
CA MET A 72 4.46 17.37 -5.86
C MET A 72 4.80 16.51 -7.08
N GLY A 73 6.08 16.40 -7.43
CA GLY A 73 6.52 15.88 -8.71
C GLY A 73 6.45 16.95 -9.82
N PRO A 74 6.96 16.64 -11.02
CA PRO A 74 6.89 17.53 -12.17
C PRO A 74 5.46 17.67 -12.69
N THR A 75 5.11 18.85 -13.21
CA THR A 75 3.80 19.14 -13.80
C THR A 75 3.53 18.34 -15.09
N SER A 76 4.58 17.84 -15.75
CA SER A 76 4.48 17.13 -17.02
C SER A 76 4.30 15.62 -16.85
N GLN A 77 3.23 15.09 -17.43
CA GLN A 77 2.90 13.66 -17.45
C GLN A 77 3.98 12.80 -18.11
N LYS A 78 4.76 13.35 -19.05
CA LYS A 78 5.82 12.59 -19.75
C LYS A 78 6.97 12.18 -18.83
N LYS A 79 7.13 12.87 -17.70
CA LYS A 79 8.16 12.60 -16.68
C LYS A 79 7.72 11.57 -15.63
N SER A 80 6.59 10.88 -15.80
CA SER A 80 6.19 9.82 -14.88
C SER A 80 7.15 8.64 -14.99
N LEU A 81 7.66 8.15 -13.86
CA LEU A 81 8.48 6.94 -13.79
C LEU A 81 7.61 5.70 -13.97
N PHE A 82 6.49 5.67 -13.26
CA PHE A 82 5.50 4.61 -13.34
C PHE A 82 4.10 5.21 -13.45
N TRP A 83 3.19 4.42 -14.02
CA TRP A 83 1.77 4.73 -13.93
C TRP A 83 0.95 3.48 -13.66
N PHE A 84 -0.07 3.64 -12.82
CA PHE A 84 -1.03 2.62 -12.46
C PHE A 84 -2.33 2.88 -13.20
N SER A 85 -2.72 1.96 -14.07
CA SER A 85 -4.00 2.00 -14.77
C SER A 85 -4.98 1.03 -14.12
N ARG A 86 -6.14 1.55 -13.70
CA ARG A 86 -7.19 0.73 -13.09
C ARG A 86 -7.85 -0.16 -14.14
N SER A 87 -8.04 -1.44 -13.79
CA SER A 87 -8.84 -2.35 -14.60
C SER A 87 -10.30 -1.87 -14.69
N ARG A 88 -10.91 -2.05 -15.86
CA ARG A 88 -12.35 -1.78 -16.06
C ARG A 88 -13.22 -2.85 -15.39
N ALA A 89 -12.73 -4.08 -15.28
CA ALA A 89 -13.50 -5.22 -14.79
C ALA A 89 -13.65 -5.23 -13.26
N VAL A 90 -12.66 -4.72 -12.52
CA VAL A 90 -12.64 -4.83 -11.06
C VAL A 90 -12.22 -3.51 -10.42
N LYS A 91 -13.09 -2.95 -9.57
CA LYS A 91 -12.76 -1.78 -8.75
C LYS A 91 -11.67 -2.17 -7.74
N GLY A 92 -10.54 -1.46 -7.78
CA GLY A 92 -9.40 -1.71 -6.90
C GLY A 92 -8.30 -2.59 -7.49
N ALA A 93 -8.46 -3.09 -8.72
CA ALA A 93 -7.38 -3.75 -9.45
C ALA A 93 -6.66 -2.74 -10.35
N TYR A 94 -5.33 -2.71 -10.31
CA TYR A 94 -4.48 -1.83 -11.10
C TYR A 94 -3.38 -2.63 -11.79
N LYS A 95 -2.98 -2.16 -12.96
CA LYS A 95 -1.79 -2.59 -13.69
C LYS A 95 -0.76 -1.48 -13.62
N MET A 96 0.45 -1.81 -13.20
CA MET A 96 1.59 -0.90 -13.13
C MET A 96 2.40 -1.03 -14.41
N TYR A 97 2.80 0.10 -14.96
CA TYR A 97 3.66 0.20 -16.13
C TYR A 97 4.86 1.08 -15.81
N SER A 98 5.99 0.83 -16.45
CA SER A 98 7.24 1.60 -16.29
C SER A 98 7.53 2.43 -17.54
N ALA A 99 8.04 3.64 -17.36
CA ALA A 99 8.52 4.48 -18.45
C ALA A 99 9.76 3.89 -19.15
N GLN A 100 10.56 3.10 -18.44
CA GLN A 100 11.78 2.47 -18.99
C GLN A 100 11.47 1.39 -20.04
N ILE A 101 10.28 0.78 -19.97
CA ILE A 101 9.88 -0.39 -20.76
C ILE A 101 8.69 0.00 -21.68
N ARG A 102 8.63 1.27 -22.08
CA ARG A 102 7.59 1.73 -23.02
C ARG A 102 7.79 1.11 -24.39
N HIS A 103 6.69 0.71 -25.02
CA HIS A 103 6.66 0.19 -26.39
C HIS A 103 7.55 -1.05 -26.64
N THR A 104 7.92 -1.82 -25.62
CA THR A 104 8.75 -3.02 -25.80
C THR A 104 7.96 -4.27 -26.16
N GLY A 105 6.62 -4.22 -26.16
CA GLY A 105 5.78 -5.35 -26.54
C GLY A 105 5.91 -5.70 -28.01
N THR A 106 5.51 -6.93 -28.37
CA THR A 106 5.61 -7.47 -29.75
C THR A 106 4.91 -6.63 -30.82
N LYS A 107 3.98 -5.75 -30.43
CA LYS A 107 3.27 -4.79 -31.30
C LYS A 107 3.55 -3.32 -30.97
N GLY A 108 4.62 -3.03 -30.22
CA GLY A 108 4.89 -1.70 -29.68
C GLY A 108 3.95 -1.29 -28.53
N GLU A 109 3.30 -2.26 -27.91
CA GLU A 109 2.42 -2.06 -26.75
C GLU A 109 3.23 -1.91 -25.45
N ASP A 110 2.66 -1.22 -24.47
CA ASP A 110 3.24 -1.11 -23.13
C ASP A 110 2.97 -2.38 -22.32
N GLU A 111 4.04 -3.04 -21.86
CA GLU A 111 3.93 -4.24 -21.04
C GLU A 111 3.77 -3.89 -19.55
N PRO A 112 2.88 -4.59 -18.81
CA PRO A 112 2.73 -4.38 -17.38
C PRO A 112 3.91 -4.99 -16.61
N VAL A 113 4.49 -4.19 -15.71
CA VAL A 113 5.58 -4.56 -14.80
C VAL A 113 5.04 -5.30 -13.57
N ALA A 114 3.89 -4.86 -13.08
CA ALA A 114 3.20 -5.48 -11.96
C ALA A 114 1.68 -5.35 -12.11
N THR A 115 0.94 -6.17 -11.38
CA THR A 115 -0.49 -5.97 -11.16
C THR A 115 -0.78 -6.02 -9.68
N CYS A 116 -1.66 -5.17 -9.20
CA CYS A 116 -2.04 -5.15 -7.79
C CYS A 116 -3.55 -5.10 -7.65
N ARG A 117 -4.05 -5.71 -6.58
CA ARG A 117 -5.47 -5.69 -6.22
C ARG A 117 -5.60 -5.29 -4.77
N ALA A 118 -6.39 -4.25 -4.55
CA ALA A 118 -6.77 -3.77 -3.23
C ALA A 118 -8.13 -4.35 -2.81
N GLY A 119 -8.29 -4.63 -1.51
CA GLY A 119 -9.52 -5.10 -0.90
C GLY A 119 -9.28 -6.19 0.15
N LEU A 120 -10.36 -6.90 0.52
CA LEU A 120 -10.34 -7.93 1.56
C LEU A 120 -9.26 -9.02 1.31
N ARG A 121 -9.13 -9.44 0.05
CA ARG A 121 -7.99 -10.23 -0.44
C ARG A 121 -7.17 -9.34 -1.36
N SER A 122 -6.12 -8.78 -0.79
CA SER A 122 -5.18 -7.95 -1.52
C SER A 122 -4.01 -8.80 -2.02
N ASN A 123 -3.48 -8.49 -3.18
CA ASN A 123 -2.29 -9.16 -3.71
C ASN A 123 -1.54 -8.25 -4.68
N VAL A 124 -0.25 -8.52 -4.80
CA VAL A 124 0.65 -7.92 -5.80
C VAL A 124 1.22 -9.08 -6.61
N LEU A 125 1.16 -8.99 -7.93
CA LEU A 125 1.85 -9.89 -8.85
C LEU A 125 2.93 -9.08 -9.54
N LEU A 126 4.19 -9.37 -9.23
CA LEU A 126 5.33 -8.80 -9.92
C LEU A 126 5.61 -9.66 -11.15
N ILE A 127 5.51 -9.07 -12.35
CA ILE A 127 5.65 -9.79 -13.63
C ILE A 127 7.07 -9.61 -14.14
N ARG A 128 7.54 -8.35 -14.17
CA ARG A 128 8.82 -7.97 -14.74
C ARG A 128 9.30 -6.72 -14.05
N ALA A 129 10.43 -6.78 -13.36
CA ALA A 129 11.08 -5.63 -12.77
C ALA A 129 12.59 -5.74 -13.02
N PRO A 130 13.22 -4.77 -13.71
CA PRO A 130 14.64 -4.85 -14.05
C PRO A 130 15.55 -4.74 -12.81
N ASP A 131 15.12 -3.98 -11.80
CA ASP A 131 15.89 -3.70 -10.60
C ASP A 131 15.55 -4.66 -9.43
N ALA A 132 14.50 -5.48 -9.56
CA ALA A 132 14.09 -6.39 -8.49
C ALA A 132 14.76 -7.77 -8.66
N PRO A 133 15.15 -8.43 -7.56
CA PRO A 133 15.71 -9.77 -7.62
C PRO A 133 14.69 -10.77 -8.18
N VAL A 134 15.17 -11.72 -9.00
CA VAL A 134 14.34 -12.72 -9.70
C VAL A 134 13.46 -13.53 -8.73
N ALA A 135 13.93 -13.75 -7.52
CA ALA A 135 13.19 -14.46 -6.46
C ALA A 135 11.90 -13.76 -6.03
N GLU A 136 11.77 -12.46 -6.28
CA GLU A 136 10.59 -11.66 -5.94
C GLU A 136 9.57 -11.61 -7.08
N LEU A 137 9.86 -12.20 -8.23
CA LEU A 137 8.87 -12.33 -9.31
C LEU A 137 7.79 -13.32 -8.90
N GLY A 138 6.53 -12.97 -9.15
CA GLY A 138 5.38 -13.80 -8.80
C GLY A 138 4.40 -13.13 -7.83
N TRP A 139 3.60 -13.97 -7.16
CA TRP A 139 2.48 -13.54 -6.34
C TRP A 139 2.89 -13.28 -4.89
N HIS A 140 2.62 -12.07 -4.44
CA HIS A 140 2.75 -11.60 -3.06
C HIS A 140 1.35 -11.36 -2.47
N PRO A 141 0.80 -12.32 -1.70
CA PRO A 141 -0.47 -12.14 -1.04
C PRO A 141 -0.34 -11.12 0.11
N ILE A 142 -1.24 -10.16 0.16
CA ILE A 142 -1.33 -9.18 1.24
C ILE A 142 -2.45 -9.62 2.19
N ASN A 143 -2.03 -10.14 3.33
CA ASN A 143 -2.89 -10.57 4.42
C ASN A 143 -3.27 -9.39 5.29
N HIS A 144 -4.41 -9.53 5.97
CA HIS A 144 -4.89 -8.56 6.93
C HIS A 144 -4.82 -9.16 8.33
N LYS A 145 -3.99 -8.57 9.20
CA LYS A 145 -3.90 -8.95 10.61
C LYS A 145 -4.23 -7.72 11.45
N VAL A 146 -4.91 -7.94 12.56
CA VAL A 146 -5.20 -6.87 13.51
C VAL A 146 -4.69 -7.33 14.86
N ASP A 147 -3.84 -6.52 15.45
CA ASP A 147 -3.26 -6.78 16.76
C ASP A 147 -3.71 -5.72 17.79
N ALA A 148 -3.10 -5.73 18.96
CA ALA A 148 -3.37 -4.77 20.02
C ALA A 148 -3.00 -3.33 19.67
N LEU A 149 -1.97 -3.14 18.85
CA LEU A 149 -1.47 -1.81 18.49
C LEU A 149 -2.17 -1.22 17.26
N ASP A 150 -2.35 -2.00 16.19
CA ASP A 150 -2.90 -1.49 14.93
C ASP A 150 -3.55 -2.62 14.09
N ALA A 151 -4.23 -2.23 13.01
CA ALA A 151 -4.50 -3.07 11.86
C ALA A 151 -3.36 -2.97 10.84
N TYR A 152 -2.95 -4.12 10.35
CA TYR A 152 -1.77 -4.29 9.52
C TYR A 152 -2.11 -4.96 8.19
N ARG A 153 -1.42 -4.54 7.14
CA ARG A 153 -1.38 -5.25 5.85
C ARG A 153 -0.03 -5.89 5.69
N LEU A 154 0.00 -7.23 5.73
CA LEU A 154 1.22 -8.01 5.83
C LEU A 154 1.48 -8.78 4.56
N PHE A 155 2.73 -8.84 4.18
CA PHE A 155 3.21 -9.69 3.10
C PHE A 155 4.61 -10.17 3.45
N THR A 156 4.99 -11.31 2.89
CA THR A 156 6.30 -11.91 3.08
C THR A 156 7.05 -11.84 1.78
N LEU A 157 8.32 -11.44 1.82
CA LEU A 157 9.20 -11.44 0.66
C LEU A 157 10.09 -12.69 0.65
N ALA A 158 10.85 -12.89 -0.42
CA ALA A 158 11.72 -14.04 -0.58
C ALA A 158 12.88 -14.06 0.43
N ASP A 159 13.18 -12.91 1.05
CA ASP A 159 14.13 -12.80 2.16
C ASP A 159 13.64 -13.44 3.48
N GLY A 160 12.43 -13.99 3.49
CA GLY A 160 11.83 -14.68 4.64
C GLY A 160 11.30 -13.74 5.72
N ASN A 161 11.44 -12.42 5.56
CA ASN A 161 10.94 -11.45 6.52
C ASN A 161 9.48 -11.09 6.25
N THR A 162 8.77 -10.72 7.32
CA THR A 162 7.41 -10.20 7.21
C THR A 162 7.44 -8.68 7.16
N TYR A 163 6.77 -8.12 6.17
CA TYR A 163 6.61 -6.68 5.99
C TYR A 163 5.18 -6.32 6.32
N GLN A 164 4.97 -5.21 7.04
CA GLN A 164 3.64 -4.76 7.44
C GLN A 164 3.44 -3.26 7.23
N TRP A 165 2.33 -2.89 6.61
CA TRP A 165 1.87 -1.49 6.57
C TRP A 165 0.99 -1.20 7.78
N THR A 166 1.33 -0.16 8.53
CA THR A 166 0.55 0.34 9.66
C THR A 166 -0.59 1.26 9.19
N THR A 167 -1.74 1.24 9.87
CA THR A 167 -2.88 2.11 9.55
C THR A 167 -2.60 3.53 10.02
N GLU A 168 -2.24 3.68 11.29
CA GLU A 168 -2.16 4.97 11.95
C GLU A 168 -0.85 5.68 11.61
N GLY A 169 0.26 4.96 11.76
CA GLY A 169 1.60 5.49 11.47
C GLY A 169 1.91 5.64 9.99
N LYS A 170 1.22 4.89 9.10
CA LYS A 170 1.48 4.86 7.66
C LYS A 170 2.94 4.52 7.34
N PHE A 171 3.54 3.67 8.16
CA PHE A 171 4.89 3.15 8.00
C PHE A 171 4.83 1.75 7.41
N LEU A 172 5.82 1.43 6.58
CA LEU A 172 6.16 0.06 6.25
C LEU A 172 7.22 -0.39 7.25
N GLU A 173 6.92 -1.46 7.94
CA GLU A 173 7.80 -2.05 8.94
C GLU A 173 8.25 -3.43 8.47
N LYS A 174 9.56 -3.67 8.49
CA LYS A 174 10.15 -5.00 8.41
C LYS A 174 10.17 -5.58 9.82
N VAL A 175 9.46 -6.67 10.02
CA VAL A 175 9.27 -7.29 11.33
C VAL A 175 10.07 -8.57 11.43
N LYS A 176 10.89 -8.65 12.47
CA LYS A 176 11.59 -9.87 12.89
C LYS A 176 10.90 -10.43 14.12
N ASN A 177 10.80 -11.76 14.22
CA ASN A 177 10.17 -12.48 15.34
C ASN A 177 8.71 -12.09 15.57
N VAL A 178 7.90 -12.11 14.50
CA VAL A 178 6.49 -11.72 14.54
C VAL A 178 5.73 -12.51 15.62
N GLY A 179 5.14 -11.80 16.58
CA GLY A 179 4.30 -12.39 17.63
C GLY A 179 5.07 -12.78 18.90
N GLU A 180 6.39 -12.63 18.92
CA GLU A 180 7.16 -12.73 20.15
C GLU A 180 7.20 -11.38 20.86
N LYS A 181 6.48 -11.25 21.98
CA LYS A 181 6.17 -9.95 22.59
C LYS A 181 7.37 -9.03 22.78
N GLU A 182 8.42 -9.52 23.43
CA GLU A 182 9.57 -8.73 23.88
C GLU A 182 10.74 -8.76 22.89
N SER A 183 10.80 -9.77 22.02
CA SER A 183 11.84 -9.96 21.00
C SER A 183 11.42 -9.51 19.60
N GLU A 184 10.18 -9.03 19.42
CA GLU A 184 9.73 -8.48 18.15
C GLU A 184 10.41 -7.13 17.89
N VAL A 185 11.18 -7.10 16.80
CA VAL A 185 11.85 -5.90 16.31
C VAL A 185 11.14 -5.42 15.05
N ARG A 186 10.73 -4.14 15.07
CA ARG A 186 10.05 -3.48 13.97
C ARG A 186 10.93 -2.38 13.40
N GLU A 187 11.48 -2.64 12.22
CA GLU A 187 12.31 -1.68 11.51
C GLU A 187 11.49 -0.92 10.47
N ARG A 188 11.39 0.41 10.60
CA ARG A 188 10.69 1.25 9.64
C ARG A 188 11.55 1.43 8.40
N ILE A 189 11.02 1.01 7.25
CA ILE A 189 11.73 1.05 5.96
C ILE A 189 11.06 1.96 4.92
N ALA A 190 9.80 2.32 5.15
CA ALA A 190 9.10 3.30 4.32
C ALA A 190 8.06 4.09 5.13
N ARG A 191 7.72 5.28 4.67
CA ARG A 191 6.66 6.13 5.23
C ARG A 191 5.80 6.70 4.11
N VAL A 192 4.49 6.77 4.35
CA VAL A 192 3.54 7.44 3.46
C VAL A 192 3.05 8.74 4.08
N VAL A 193 3.25 9.84 3.35
CA VAL A 193 2.78 11.18 3.71
C VAL A 193 1.59 11.54 2.81
N PRO A 194 0.35 11.61 3.32
CA PRO A 194 -0.81 11.96 2.51
C PRO A 194 -0.73 13.38 1.94
N ALA A 195 -1.01 13.54 0.65
CA ALA A 195 -1.11 14.83 -0.04
C ALA A 195 -2.59 15.15 -0.36
N GLY A 196 -3.42 15.12 0.69
CA GLY A 196 -4.86 15.38 0.60
C GLY A 196 -5.60 14.43 -0.34
N ALA A 197 -6.51 14.97 -1.16
CA ALA A 197 -7.31 14.18 -2.10
C ALA A 197 -6.57 13.85 -3.41
N VAL A 198 -5.41 14.46 -3.65
CA VAL A 198 -4.67 14.37 -4.93
C VAL A 198 -3.76 13.15 -4.97
N GLY A 199 -3.31 12.67 -3.81
CA GLY A 199 -2.54 11.44 -3.65
C GLY A 199 -1.70 11.43 -2.38
N PHE A 200 -0.49 10.91 -2.45
CA PHE A 200 0.43 10.78 -1.31
C PHE A 200 1.89 10.77 -1.78
N ASN A 201 2.83 10.99 -0.86
CA ASN A 201 4.25 10.77 -1.09
C ASN A 201 4.66 9.50 -0.35
N LEU A 202 5.47 8.67 -1.01
CA LEU A 202 6.08 7.48 -0.45
C LEU A 202 7.57 7.74 -0.29
N ILE A 203 8.07 7.71 0.93
CA ILE A 203 9.50 7.76 1.25
C ILE A 203 9.91 6.32 1.53
N VAL A 204 10.90 5.78 0.81
CA VAL A 204 11.27 4.36 0.91
C VAL A 204 12.78 4.16 0.87
N ASP A 205 13.27 3.24 1.69
CA ASP A 205 14.64 2.73 1.63
C ASP A 205 14.73 1.55 0.65
N GLU A 206 15.16 1.81 -0.58
CA GLU A 206 15.27 0.81 -1.65
C GLU A 206 16.31 -0.27 -1.39
N SER A 207 17.24 -0.04 -0.45
CA SER A 207 18.21 -1.08 -0.07
C SER A 207 17.56 -2.25 0.67
N LYS A 208 16.39 -2.02 1.28
CA LYS A 208 15.69 -3.00 2.13
C LYS A 208 14.47 -3.63 1.48
N ILE A 209 13.89 -2.98 0.48
CA ILE A 209 12.72 -3.50 -0.24
C ILE A 209 12.77 -3.11 -1.72
N PRO A 210 12.40 -4.01 -2.65
CA PRO A 210 12.26 -3.66 -4.05
C PRO A 210 11.22 -2.55 -4.25
N ARG A 211 11.61 -1.51 -4.98
CA ARG A 211 10.80 -0.32 -5.24
C ARG A 211 9.41 -0.66 -5.77
N GLU A 212 9.31 -1.56 -6.73
CA GLU A 212 8.05 -1.92 -7.38
C GLU A 212 7.05 -2.55 -6.40
N ILE A 213 7.53 -3.34 -5.44
CA ILE A 213 6.71 -3.94 -4.39
C ILE A 213 6.26 -2.88 -3.38
N ALA A 214 7.17 -2.01 -2.96
CA ALA A 214 6.84 -0.90 -2.07
C ALA A 214 5.75 -0.01 -2.69
N LEU A 215 5.91 0.35 -3.97
CA LEU A 215 4.94 1.13 -4.74
C LEU A 215 3.58 0.41 -4.85
N CYS A 216 3.56 -0.87 -5.22
CA CYS A 216 2.32 -1.62 -5.39
C CYS A 216 1.58 -1.82 -4.06
N SER A 217 2.30 -2.22 -3.01
CA SER A 217 1.72 -2.46 -1.69
C SER A 217 1.23 -1.17 -1.05
N ALA A 218 1.96 -0.05 -1.21
CA ALA A 218 1.51 1.27 -0.78
C ALA A 218 0.21 1.70 -1.47
N LEU A 219 0.08 1.46 -2.79
CA LEU A 219 -1.17 1.77 -3.50
C LEU A 219 -2.34 0.90 -3.00
N CYS A 220 -2.09 -0.39 -2.71
CA CYS A 220 -3.11 -1.27 -2.11
C CYS A 220 -3.57 -0.72 -0.75
N SER A 221 -2.64 -0.35 0.13
CA SER A 221 -2.94 0.25 1.42
C SER A 221 -3.60 1.63 1.27
N TRP A 222 -3.22 2.44 0.28
CA TRP A 222 -3.90 3.71 0.03
C TRP A 222 -5.37 3.52 -0.36
N VAL A 223 -5.65 2.59 -1.28
CA VAL A 223 -7.00 2.34 -1.77
C VAL A 223 -7.89 1.70 -0.71
N ASP A 224 -7.34 0.79 0.10
CA ASP A 224 -8.11 0.01 1.06
C ASP A 224 -8.06 0.58 2.48
N GLN A 225 -6.92 1.05 2.96
CA GLN A 225 -6.68 1.41 4.37
C GLN A 225 -6.71 2.93 4.59
N TRP A 226 -5.89 3.71 3.88
CA TRP A 226 -5.64 5.12 4.22
C TRP A 226 -6.61 6.13 3.58
N ASN A 227 -7.25 5.81 2.46
CA ASN A 227 -8.22 6.68 1.80
C ASN A 227 -9.67 6.33 2.15
N THR A 228 -9.94 6.11 3.44
CA THR A 228 -11.23 5.64 3.96
C THR A 228 -11.76 6.55 5.06
N ASN A 229 -13.09 6.65 5.19
CA ASN A 229 -13.74 7.54 6.16
C ASN A 229 -13.97 6.87 7.52
N LEU A 230 -14.22 5.55 7.48
CA LEU A 230 -14.53 4.73 8.64
C LEU A 230 -13.65 3.49 8.57
N SER A 231 -13.10 3.12 9.72
CA SER A 231 -12.39 1.86 9.91
C SER A 231 -12.90 1.20 11.19
N LEU A 232 -13.27 -0.07 11.12
CA LEU A 232 -13.64 -0.89 12.28
C LEU A 232 -13.01 -2.26 12.12
N GLY A 233 -12.12 -2.64 13.04
CA GLY A 233 -11.49 -3.95 13.01
C GLY A 233 -10.68 -4.24 11.75
N GLY A 234 -10.16 -3.18 11.10
CA GLY A 234 -9.47 -3.26 9.83
C GLY A 234 -10.34 -3.62 8.61
N ILE A 235 -11.66 -3.48 8.74
CA ILE A 235 -12.54 -3.21 7.60
C ILE A 235 -12.60 -1.72 7.40
N TYR A 236 -12.43 -1.30 6.16
CA TYR A 236 -12.40 0.09 5.80
C TYR A 236 -13.49 0.41 4.78
N TRP A 237 -14.19 1.52 4.99
CA TRP A 237 -15.21 2.01 4.06
C TRP A 237 -14.64 3.17 3.25
N GLY A 238 -14.54 2.95 1.94
CA GLY A 238 -14.10 3.97 1.00
C GLY A 238 -14.89 5.27 1.16
N ARG A 239 -14.18 6.39 1.04
CA ARG A 239 -14.75 7.74 1.17
C ARG A 239 -15.91 7.94 0.21
N GLN A 240 -17.12 8.13 0.75
CA GLN A 240 -18.30 8.54 0.00
C GLN A 240 -18.52 10.05 0.16
N PRO A 241 -18.83 10.80 -0.91
CA PRO A 241 -19.02 12.26 -0.85
C PRO A 241 -20.09 12.72 0.15
N SER A 242 -21.11 11.88 0.39
CA SER A 242 -22.24 12.17 1.28
C SER A 242 -22.05 11.72 2.73
N HIS A 243 -20.98 11.00 3.05
CA HIS A 243 -20.73 10.56 4.42
C HIS A 243 -20.02 11.66 5.22
N THR A 244 -20.72 12.21 6.22
CA THR A 244 -20.17 13.13 7.20
C THR A 244 -19.04 12.47 8.00
N ARG A 245 -17.98 13.23 8.29
CA ARG A 245 -16.83 12.78 9.09
C ARG A 245 -17.32 12.58 10.53
N TRP A 246 -17.48 11.33 10.97
CA TRP A 246 -17.98 11.01 12.33
C TRP A 246 -16.98 11.34 13.45
N LYS A 247 -15.73 11.65 13.12
CA LYS A 247 -14.76 12.24 14.04
C LYS A 247 -14.29 13.60 13.52
N ARG A 248 -14.69 14.65 14.23
CA ARG A 248 -13.90 15.89 14.32
C ARG A 248 -12.60 15.53 15.05
N ASP A 249 -11.47 15.97 14.51
CA ASP A 249 -10.28 16.21 15.34
C ASP A 249 -10.63 17.34 16.31
#